data_AF-A0A953H7J5-F1
#
_entry.id   AF-A0A953H7J5-F1
#
_cell.length_a   1.000
_cell.length_b   1.000
_cell.length_c   1.000
_cell.angle_alpha   90.00
_cell.angle_beta   90.00
_cell.angle_gamma   90.00
#
_symmetry.space_group_name_H-M   'P 1'
#
loop_
_entity.id
_entity.type
_entity.pdbx_description
1 polymer ?
#
loop_
_entity_poly.entity_id
_entity_poly.type
_entity_poly.pdbx_seq_one_letter_code
_entity_poly.pdbx_strand_id
1 'polypeptide(L)'
;MNRFFEYFFKRPPVVFPLISVFLLVICIYDIAQWVGFDRVMKIYWLRPLPVVLYTFFWIAATFFKKWGAVAFVILAILHLVAVIFLKENEMVGRLLDNFMVNPVPLGLIFSFIILIYFRKIR
;
A
#
# COMPACT_ATOMS: atom_id res chain seq x y z
N MET A 1 25.17 6.18 23.68
CA MET A 1 24.01 6.44 22.81
C MET A 1 23.97 5.52 21.57
N ASN A 2 24.50 4.28 21.64
CA ASN A 2 24.69 3.44 20.45
C ASN A 2 23.83 2.16 20.43
N ARG A 3 23.36 1.68 21.60
CA ARG A 3 22.54 0.46 21.67
C ARG A 3 21.09 0.67 21.22
N PHE A 4 20.51 1.85 21.44
CA PHE A 4 19.13 2.15 21.05
C PHE A 4 18.94 2.07 19.53
N PHE A 5 19.84 2.69 18.76
CA PHE A 5 19.83 2.61 17.31
C PHE A 5 20.08 1.18 16.81
N GLU A 6 21.04 0.44 17.40
CA GLU A 6 21.27 -0.96 17.01
C GLU A 6 20.07 -1.88 17.26
N TYR A 7 19.37 -1.74 18.39
CA TYR A 7 18.16 -2.53 18.67
C TYR A 7 16.95 -2.10 17.83
N PHE A 8 16.84 -0.81 17.52
CA PHE A 8 15.79 -0.28 16.63
C PHE A 8 15.92 -0.79 15.19
N PHE A 9 17.15 -1.08 14.74
CA PHE A 9 17.39 -1.59 13.39
C PHE A 9 17.51 -3.13 13.29
N LYS A 10 17.85 -3.83 14.38
CA LYS A 10 17.90 -5.32 14.42
C LYS A 10 16.54 -6.00 14.58
N ARG A 11 15.55 -5.29 15.13
CA ARG A 11 14.14 -5.73 15.16
C ARG A 11 13.39 -5.04 14.02
N PRO A 12 12.30 -5.61 13.48
CA PRO A 12 11.46 -4.87 12.55
C PRO A 12 11.04 -3.59 13.30
N PRO A 13 11.41 -2.39 12.79
CA PRO A 13 11.09 -1.15 13.49
C PRO A 13 9.59 -1.14 13.69
N VAL A 14 9.15 -0.76 14.89
CA VAL A 14 7.73 -0.81 15.31
C VAL A 14 6.80 -0.14 14.28
N VAL A 15 7.35 0.80 13.51
CA VAL A 15 6.76 1.46 12.34
C VAL A 15 6.22 0.48 11.28
N PHE A 16 6.89 -0.64 10.96
CA PHE A 16 6.45 -1.58 9.91
C PHE A 16 5.16 -2.34 10.30
N PRO A 17 5.08 -2.97 11.49
CA PRO A 17 3.82 -3.52 11.99
C PRO A 17 2.72 -2.48 12.13
N LEU A 18 3.04 -1.26 12.59
CA LEU A 18 2.05 -0.17 12.71
C LEU A 18 1.47 0.22 11.34
N ILE A 19 2.32 0.35 10.31
CA ILE A 19 1.86 0.62 8.94
C ILE A 19 1.04 -0.55 8.40
N SER A 20 1.37 -1.80 8.75
CA SER A 20 0.58 -2.97 8.37
C SER A 20 -0.84 -2.89 8.93
N VAL A 21 -0.97 -2.56 10.22
CA VAL A 21 -2.28 -2.39 10.88
C VAL A 21 -3.04 -1.22 10.26
N PHE A 22 -2.36 -0.10 10.00
CA PHE A 22 -2.96 1.07 9.34
C PHE A 22 -3.52 0.72 7.95
N LEU A 23 -2.73 0.04 7.11
CA LEU A 23 -3.16 -0.41 5.78
C LEU A 23 -4.32 -1.40 5.88
N LEU A 24 -4.31 -2.29 6.87
CA LEU A 24 -5.38 -3.24 7.11
C LEU A 24 -6.69 -2.56 7.54
N VAL A 25 -6.62 -1.53 8.39
CA VAL A 25 -7.79 -0.72 8.76
C VAL A 25 -8.36 0.00 7.54
N ILE A 26 -7.51 0.60 6.71
CA ILE A 26 -7.94 1.24 5.45
C ILE A 26 -8.57 0.21 4.52
N CYS A 27 -7.99 -0.98 4.41
CA CYS A 27 -8.50 -2.06 3.58
C CYS A 27 -9.91 -2.50 4.02
N ILE A 28 -10.11 -2.72 5.33
CA ILE A 28 -11.43 -3.08 5.87
C ILE A 28 -12.42 -1.95 5.66
N TYR A 29 -12.02 -0.70 5.91
CA TYR A 29 -12.89 0.45 5.70
C TYR A 29 -13.31 0.57 4.23
N ASP A 30 -12.36 0.46 3.30
CA ASP A 30 -12.66 0.53 1.86
C ASP A 30 -13.60 -0.61 1.45
N ILE A 31 -13.33 -1.86 1.85
CA ILE A 31 -14.25 -2.98 1.59
C ILE A 31 -15.65 -2.71 2.16
N ALA A 32 -15.74 -2.25 3.41
CA ALA A 32 -17.02 -1.98 4.07
C ALA A 32 -17.85 -0.88 3.38
N GLN A 33 -17.20 0.08 2.72
CA GLN A 33 -17.89 1.12 1.95
C GLN A 33 -18.53 0.60 0.67
N TRP A 34 -18.05 -0.53 0.12
CA TRP A 34 -18.52 -1.07 -1.17
C TRP A 34 -19.34 -2.35 -1.04
N VAL A 35 -19.20 -3.09 0.06
CA VAL A 35 -20.01 -4.27 0.35
C VAL A 35 -21.46 -3.83 0.62
N GLY A 36 -22.39 -4.28 -0.23
CA GLY A 36 -23.84 -4.01 -0.08
C GLY A 36 -24.41 -2.91 -0.98
N PHE A 37 -23.60 -2.29 -1.84
CA PHE A 37 -24.09 -1.34 -2.84
C PHE A 37 -24.39 -2.04 -4.18
N ASP A 38 -25.62 -2.54 -4.35
CA ASP A 38 -26.08 -3.23 -5.58
C ASP A 38 -26.29 -2.29 -6.78
N ARG A 39 -26.22 -0.97 -6.59
CA ARG A 39 -26.49 0.04 -7.64
C ARG A 39 -25.26 0.48 -8.43
N VAL A 40 -24.08 -0.05 -8.11
CA VAL A 40 -22.81 0.37 -8.72
C VAL A 40 -22.39 -0.66 -9.77
N MET A 41 -21.89 -0.21 -10.93
CA MET A 41 -21.39 -1.13 -11.96
C MET A 41 -20.41 -2.15 -11.36
N LYS A 42 -20.48 -3.42 -11.79
CA LYS A 42 -19.64 -4.51 -11.27
C LYS A 42 -18.13 -4.21 -11.29
N ILE A 43 -17.67 -3.33 -12.18
CA ILE A 43 -16.26 -2.91 -12.26
C ILE A 43 -15.78 -2.17 -11.00
N TYR A 44 -16.67 -1.53 -10.24
CA TYR A 44 -16.31 -0.85 -8.99
C TYR A 44 -16.01 -1.83 -7.85
N TRP A 45 -16.36 -3.11 -7.99
CA TRP A 45 -15.97 -4.16 -7.03
C TRP A 45 -14.48 -4.51 -7.10
N LEU A 46 -13.79 -4.17 -8.19
CA LEU A 46 -12.33 -4.32 -8.30
C LEU A 46 -11.57 -3.24 -7.54
N ARG A 47 -12.25 -2.21 -7.06
CA ARG A 47 -11.65 -1.06 -6.40
C ARG A 47 -10.92 -1.35 -5.08
N PRO A 48 -11.38 -2.23 -4.17
CA PRO A 48 -10.61 -2.58 -2.97
C PRO A 48 -9.37 -3.44 -3.26
N LEU A 49 -9.28 -4.05 -4.45
CA LEU A 49 -8.23 -5.03 -4.77
C LEU A 49 -6.81 -4.46 -4.69
N PRO A 50 -6.50 -3.25 -5.21
CA PRO A 50 -5.20 -2.63 -5.01
C PRO A 50 -4.84 -2.44 -3.53
N VAL A 51 -5.78 -2.04 -2.66
CA VAL A 51 -5.53 -1.81 -1.23
C VAL A 51 -5.26 -3.13 -0.50
N VAL A 52 -5.99 -4.20 -0.87
CA VAL A 52 -5.72 -5.56 -0.38
C VAL A 52 -4.30 -5.98 -0.76
N LEU A 53 -3.89 -5.76 -2.02
CA LEU A 53 -2.55 -6.11 -2.48
C LEU A 53 -1.46 -5.29 -1.77
N TYR A 54 -1.65 -3.98 -1.59
CA TYR A 54 -0.72 -3.15 -0.82
C TYR A 54 -0.57 -3.66 0.62
N THR A 55 -1.69 -3.98 1.27
CA THR A 55 -1.69 -4.51 2.64
C THR A 55 -0.96 -5.86 2.71
N PHE A 56 -1.26 -6.77 1.79
CA PHE A 56 -0.63 -8.08 1.72
C PHE A 56 0.88 -7.99 1.52
N PHE A 57 1.34 -7.21 0.54
CA PHE A 57 2.76 -7.05 0.26
C PHE A 57 3.51 -6.34 1.39
N TRP A 58 2.85 -5.38 2.06
CA TRP A 58 3.43 -4.70 3.21
C TRP A 58 3.57 -5.62 4.43
N ILE A 59 2.57 -6.48 4.69
CA ILE A 59 2.67 -7.51 5.73
C ILE A 59 3.84 -8.45 5.42
N ALA A 60 3.96 -8.92 4.18
CA ALA A 60 5.10 -9.74 3.75
C ALA A 60 6.44 -9.02 3.94
N ALA A 61 6.51 -7.71 3.64
CA ALA A 61 7.70 -6.88 3.87
C ALA A 61 8.03 -6.73 5.36
N THR A 62 7.02 -6.69 6.23
CA THR A 62 7.17 -6.65 7.71
C THR A 62 7.82 -7.94 8.24
N PHE A 63 7.57 -9.08 7.60
CA PHE A 63 8.28 -10.34 7.86
C PHE A 63 9.64 -10.45 7.15
N PHE A 64 10.24 -9.33 6.76
CA PHE A 64 11.55 -9.25 6.10
C PHE A 64 11.66 -10.02 4.77
N LYS A 65 10.52 -10.32 4.13
CA LYS A 65 10.54 -11.01 2.84
C LYS A 65 10.83 -9.99 1.73
N LYS A 66 12.01 -10.11 1.11
CA LYS A 66 12.46 -9.25 0.00
C LYS A 66 11.44 -9.19 -1.15
N TRP A 67 10.77 -10.29 -1.44
CA TRP A 67 9.75 -10.33 -2.50
C TRP A 67 8.54 -9.45 -2.17
N GLY A 68 8.11 -9.37 -0.91
CA GLY A 68 7.02 -8.50 -0.47
C GLY A 68 7.37 -7.02 -0.62
N ALA A 69 8.60 -6.66 -0.25
CA ALA A 69 9.12 -5.32 -0.46
C ALA A 69 9.16 -4.91 -1.94
N VAL A 70 9.70 -5.79 -2.80
CA VAL A 70 9.77 -5.54 -4.25
C VAL A 70 8.38 -5.44 -4.87
N ALA A 71 7.48 -6.36 -4.51
CA ALA A 71 6.11 -6.37 -5.02
C ALA A 71 5.32 -5.10 -4.60
N PHE A 72 5.52 -4.62 -3.37
CA PHE A 72 4.92 -3.37 -2.90
C PHE A 72 5.38 -2.17 -3.74
N VAL A 73 6.68 -2.05 -4.01
CA VAL A 73 7.24 -0.96 -4.82
C VAL A 73 6.74 -1.03 -6.26
N ILE A 74 6.71 -2.23 -6.86
CA ILE A 74 6.18 -2.42 -8.22
C ILE A 74 4.72 -2.01 -8.28
N LEU A 75 3.91 -2.43 -7.30
CA LEU A 75 2.50 -2.06 -7.23
C LEU A 75 2.32 -0.54 -7.10
N ALA A 76 3.15 0.14 -6.30
CA ALA A 76 3.18 1.59 -6.17
C ALA A 76 3.47 2.30 -7.50
N ILE A 77 4.44 1.80 -8.27
CA ILE A 77 4.78 2.33 -9.59
C ILE A 77 3.63 2.10 -10.58
N LEU A 78 3.10 0.89 -10.66
CA LEU A 78 1.99 0.56 -11.57
C LEU A 78 0.76 1.40 -11.27
N HIS A 79 0.45 1.63 -9.99
CA HIS A 79 -0.65 2.47 -9.57
C HIS A 79 -0.42 3.94 -9.94
N LEU A 80 0.79 4.48 -9.73
CA LEU A 80 1.16 5.82 -10.17
C LEU A 80 1.01 5.98 -11.69
N VAL A 81 1.51 5.02 -12.46
CA VAL A 81 1.39 5.01 -13.93
C VAL A 81 -0.09 4.96 -14.33
N ALA A 82 -0.90 4.09 -13.72
CA ALA A 82 -2.33 4.02 -13.97
C ALA A 82 -3.03 5.36 -13.69
N VAL A 83 -2.69 6.03 -12.58
CA VAL A 83 -3.25 7.35 -12.24
C VAL A 83 -2.82 8.42 -13.24
N ILE A 84 -1.58 8.42 -13.72
CA ILE A 84 -1.12 9.44 -14.68
C ILE A 84 -1.75 9.23 -16.06
N PHE A 85 -1.77 8.01 -16.57
CA PHE A 85 -2.15 7.72 -17.95
C PHE A 85 -3.63 7.41 -18.14
N LEU A 86 -4.34 6.92 -17.11
CA LEU A 86 -5.73 6.49 -17.23
C LEU A 86 -6.73 7.46 -16.57
N LYS A 87 -6.24 8.55 -15.96
CA LYS A 87 -7.09 9.57 -15.32
C LYS A 87 -7.95 10.35 -16.32
N GLU A 88 -7.52 10.46 -17.57
CA GLU A 88 -8.29 11.14 -18.62
C GLU A 88 -9.57 10.37 -19.02
N ASN A 89 -9.65 9.07 -18.72
CA ASN A 89 -10.86 8.30 -18.95
C ASN A 89 -11.83 8.49 -17.77
N GLU A 90 -13.00 9.08 -17.98
CA GLU A 90 -13.95 9.38 -16.89
C GLU A 90 -14.32 8.18 -16.00
N MET A 91 -14.40 6.98 -16.58
CA MET A 91 -14.74 5.76 -15.84
C MET A 91 -13.57 5.27 -14.98
N VAL A 92 -12.36 5.27 -15.53
CA VAL A 92 -11.15 4.82 -14.82
C VAL A 92 -10.64 5.88 -13.84
N GLY A 93 -10.71 7.15 -14.23
CA GLY A 93 -10.46 8.31 -13.39
C GLY A 93 -11.32 8.31 -12.14
N ARG A 94 -12.64 8.02 -12.24
CA ARG A 94 -13.51 7.90 -11.05
C ARG A 94 -13.20 6.71 -10.16
N LEU A 95 -12.67 5.61 -10.71
CA LEU A 95 -12.19 4.47 -9.92
C LEU A 95 -10.89 4.81 -9.17
N LEU A 96 -10.02 5.63 -9.79
CA LEU A 96 -8.69 5.99 -9.27
C LEU A 96 -8.69 7.23 -8.37
N ASP A 97 -9.50 8.26 -8.65
CA ASP A 97 -9.56 9.52 -7.89
C ASP A 97 -10.38 9.39 -6.60
N ASN A 98 -11.41 8.53 -6.57
CA ASN A 98 -12.24 8.38 -5.37
C ASN A 98 -11.58 7.55 -4.27
N PHE A 99 -10.37 7.01 -4.47
CA PHE A 99 -9.56 6.52 -3.35
C PHE A 99 -9.42 7.67 -2.34
N MET A 100 -10.33 7.73 -1.35
CA MET A 100 -10.48 8.86 -0.41
C MET A 100 -9.20 9.13 0.39
N VAL A 101 -8.29 8.16 0.39
CA VAL A 101 -6.91 8.31 0.76
C VAL A 101 -6.12 7.98 -0.49
N ASN A 102 -5.76 8.97 -1.30
CA ASN A 102 -4.90 8.77 -2.46
C ASN A 102 -3.66 8.00 -1.98
N PRO A 103 -3.50 6.70 -2.30
CA PRO A 103 -2.41 5.91 -1.76
C PRO A 103 -1.13 6.17 -2.56
N VAL A 104 -1.13 7.10 -3.52
CA VAL A 104 0.06 7.44 -4.29
C VAL A 104 1.11 8.15 -3.44
N PRO A 105 0.83 9.27 -2.72
CA PRO A 105 1.82 9.86 -1.82
C PRO A 105 2.26 8.90 -0.71
N LEU A 106 1.30 8.21 -0.07
CA LEU A 106 1.59 7.25 0.99
C LEU A 106 2.38 6.05 0.47
N GLY A 107 1.99 5.46 -0.66
CA GLY A 107 2.66 4.35 -1.32
C GLY A 107 4.07 4.70 -1.77
N LEU A 108 4.31 5.94 -2.20
CA LEU A 108 5.65 6.46 -2.49
C LEU A 108 6.49 6.58 -1.21
N ILE A 109 5.97 7.22 -0.16
CA ILE A 109 6.66 7.34 1.14
C ILE A 109 6.99 5.96 1.70
N PHE A 110 6.02 5.04 1.69
CA PHE A 110 6.14 3.66 2.13
C PHE A 110 7.17 2.88 1.29
N SER A 111 7.18 3.09 -0.03
CA SER A 111 8.20 2.51 -0.92
C SER A 111 9.61 3.01 -0.57
N PHE A 112 9.78 4.31 -0.30
CA PHE A 112 11.06 4.86 0.15
C PHE A 112 11.51 4.26 1.49
N ILE A 113 10.60 4.14 2.47
CA ILE A 113 10.88 3.52 3.77
C ILE A 113 11.34 2.07 3.59
N ILE A 114 10.64 1.29 2.77
CA ILE A 114 11.01 -0.10 2.46
C ILE A 114 12.39 -0.17 1.80
N LEU A 115 12.67 0.65 0.78
CA LEU A 115 13.92 0.62 0.05
C LEU A 115 15.12 1.00 0.93
N ILE A 116 14.99 2.04 1.75
CA ILE A 116 16.04 2.46 2.69
C ILE A 116 16.31 1.35 3.71
N TYR A 117 15.26 0.71 4.21
CA TYR A 117 15.38 -0.32 5.23
C TYR A 117 15.97 -1.63 4.67
N PHE A 118 15.48 -2.12 3.53
CA PHE A 118 15.98 -3.34 2.90
C PHE A 118 17.37 -3.18 2.28
N ARG A 119 17.77 -1.96 1.86
CA ARG A 119 19.15 -1.67 1.42
C ARG A 119 20.16 -1.81 2.57
N LYS A 120 19.75 -1.55 3.81
CA LYS A 120 20.57 -1.72 5.02
C LYS A 120 20.72 -3.17 5.47
N ILE A 121 19.87 -4.09 5.02
CA ILE A 121 19.86 -5.52 5.39
C ILE A 121 20.68 -6.36 4.38
N ARG A 122 21.65 -5.72 3.71
CA ARG A 122 22.56 -6.41 2.78
C ARG A 122 23.75 -6.99 3.51
#